data_AF-A0A2H9NVH2-F1
#
_entry.id   AF-A0A2H9NVH2-F1
#
_cell.length_a   1.000
_cell.length_b   1.000
_cell.length_c   1.000
_cell.angle_alpha   90.00
_cell.angle_beta   90.00
_cell.angle_gamma   90.00
#
_symmetry.space_group_name_H-M   'P 1'
#
loop_
_entity.id
_entity.type
_entity.pdbx_description
1 polymer ?
#
loop_
_entity_poly.entity_id
_entity_poly.type
_entity_poly.pdbx_seq_one_letter_code
_entity_poly.pdbx_strand_id
1 'polypeptide(L)'
;MKIKAKKSNPEGMVRLESGGEVKEILINEDFLHPKNESIAVCYKGKHSSGIVEFTPSEMEKIILAVRKKMHLIKGLKVIRP
;
A
#
# COMPACT_ATOMS: atom_id res chain seq x y z
N MET A 1 -7.62 4.51 -4.53
CA MET A 1 -7.89 4.29 -3.09
C MET A 1 -8.12 5.65 -2.42
N LYS A 2 -9.19 5.80 -1.62
CA LYS A 2 -9.49 7.05 -0.87
C LYS A 2 -9.16 6.83 0.61
N ILE A 3 -8.18 7.55 1.13
CA ILE A 3 -7.72 7.50 2.51
C ILE A 3 -8.30 8.71 3.25
N LYS A 4 -9.01 8.47 4.35
CA LYS A 4 -9.53 9.52 5.22
C LYS A 4 -8.76 9.52 6.52
N ALA A 5 -7.99 10.57 6.77
CA ALA A 5 -7.23 10.74 8.00
C ALA A 5 -7.78 11.91 8.81
N LYS A 6 -7.78 11.79 10.14
CA LYS A 6 -8.02 12.92 11.04
C LYS A 6 -6.67 13.54 11.39
N LYS A 7 -6.51 14.85 11.20
CA LYS A 7 -5.31 15.59 11.57
C LYS A 7 -5.70 16.69 12.56
N SER A 8 -4.91 16.83 13.62
CA SER A 8 -5.08 17.92 14.58
C SER A 8 -4.32 19.14 14.07
N ASN A 9 -4.99 20.28 14.02
CA ASN A 9 -4.43 21.59 13.68
C ASN A 9 -4.70 22.55 14.86
N PRO A 10 -4.02 23.71 14.93
CA PRO A 10 -4.25 24.70 15.99
C PRO A 10 -5.71 25.16 16.13
N GLU A 11 -6.48 25.13 15.03
CA GLU A 11 -7.89 25.55 14.97
C GLU A 11 -8.89 24.40 15.24
N GLY A 12 -8.40 23.19 15.51
CA GLY A 12 -9.22 22.02 15.82
C GLY A 12 -8.92 20.80 14.95
N MET A 13 -9.85 19.84 14.93
CA MET A 13 -9.65 18.55 14.28
C MET A 13 -10.24 18.58 12.87
N VAL A 14 -9.38 18.48 11.85
CA VAL A 14 -9.80 18.47 10.44
C VAL A 14 -9.76 17.07 9.85
N ARG A 15 -10.67 16.77 8.93
CA ARG A 15 -10.74 15.50 8.21
C ARG A 15 -10.14 15.69 6.81
N LEU A 16 -8.99 15.09 6.57
CA LEU A 16 -8.31 15.12 5.28
C LEU A 16 -8.71 13.87 4.49
N GLU A 17 -9.21 14.08 3.29
CA GLU A 17 -9.43 13.02 2.31
C GLU A 17 -8.32 13.11 1.25
N SER A 18 -7.43 12.13 1.24
CA SER A 18 -6.43 11.97 0.19
C SER A 18 -6.75 10.75 -0.66
N GLY A 19 -6.35 10.79 -1.92
CA GLY A 19 -6.56 9.71 -2.86
C GLY A 19 -5.29 9.39 -3.60
N GLY A 20 -5.02 8.09 -3.75
CA GLY A 20 -3.94 7.57 -4.59
C GLY A 20 -4.41 6.34 -5.32
N GLU A 21 -4.10 6.27 -6.62
CA GLU A 21 -4.32 5.07 -7.42
C GLU A 21 -2.99 4.35 -7.60
N VAL A 22 -2.98 3.05 -7.27
CA VAL A 22 -1.91 2.16 -7.72
C VAL A 22 -2.07 2.03 -9.23
N LYS A 23 -1.02 2.37 -9.97
CA LYS A 23 -1.02 2.31 -11.43
C LYS A 23 -0.40 1.02 -11.92
N GLU A 24 0.65 0.57 -11.25
CA GLU A 24 1.41 -0.59 -11.65
C GLU A 24 2.04 -1.26 -10.44
N ILE A 25 2.18 -2.59 -10.52
CA ILE A 25 2.94 -3.40 -9.58
C ILE A 25 3.97 -4.17 -10.42
N LEU A 26 5.24 -3.94 -10.15
CA LEU A 26 6.35 -4.63 -10.79
C LEU A 26 6.92 -5.63 -9.78
N ILE A 27 7.06 -6.88 -10.20
CA ILE A 27 7.70 -7.92 -9.40
C ILE A 27 9.02 -8.24 -10.09
N ASN A 28 10.12 -7.92 -9.42
CA ASN A 28 11.46 -8.22 -9.88
C ASN A 28 11.90 -9.51 -9.19
N GLU A 29 11.84 -10.62 -9.91
CA GLU A 29 12.27 -11.93 -9.41
C GLU A 29 13.73 -12.19 -9.80
N ASP A 30 14.53 -12.67 -8.86
CA ASP A 30 15.89 -13.18 -9.10
C ASP A 30 16.00 -14.59 -8.52
N PHE A 31 15.76 -15.58 -9.38
CA PHE A 31 15.82 -17.00 -9.00
C PHE A 31 17.20 -17.45 -8.51
N LEU A 32 18.27 -16.74 -8.90
CA LEU A 32 19.64 -17.06 -8.49
C LEU A 32 19.99 -16.38 -7.16
N HIS A 33 19.40 -15.20 -6.89
CA HIS A 33 19.58 -14.46 -5.63
C HIS A 33 18.24 -13.99 -5.05
N PRO A 34 17.50 -14.87 -4.36
CA PRO A 34 16.17 -14.54 -3.81
C PRO A 34 16.13 -13.33 -2.85
N LYS A 35 17.29 -12.95 -2.28
CA LYS A 35 17.40 -11.77 -1.41
C LYS A 35 17.34 -10.45 -2.17
N ASN A 36 17.53 -10.47 -3.48
CA ASN A 36 17.48 -9.30 -4.36
C ASN A 36 16.09 -9.10 -4.98
N GLU A 37 15.15 -9.99 -4.72
CA GLU A 37 13.78 -9.84 -5.16
C GLU A 37 13.19 -8.53 -4.62
N SER A 38 12.38 -7.87 -5.43
CA SER A 38 11.70 -6.65 -5.00
C SER A 38 10.33 -6.51 -5.62
N ILE A 39 9.43 -5.84 -4.89
CA ILE A 39 8.09 -5.51 -5.34
C ILE A 39 8.01 -3.99 -5.40
N ALA A 40 7.90 -3.43 -6.59
CA ALA A 40 7.74 -1.99 -6.78
C ALA A 40 6.28 -1.64 -7.01
N VAL A 41 5.75 -0.72 -6.19
CA VAL A 41 4.38 -0.22 -6.29
C VAL A 41 4.42 1.22 -6.81
N CYS A 42 3.99 1.39 -8.05
CA CYS A 42 3.89 2.70 -8.70
C CYS A 42 2.53 3.31 -8.37
N TYR A 43 2.51 4.51 -7.80
CA TYR A 43 1.28 5.20 -7.44
C TYR A 43 1.19 6.60 -8.04
N LYS A 44 -0.04 7.03 -8.31
CA LYS A 44 -0.38 8.40 -8.68
C LYS A 44 -1.46 8.93 -7.75
N GLY A 45 -1.09 9.92 -6.94
CA GLY A 45 -2.00 10.71 -6.12
C GLY A 45 -2.31 12.06 -6.78
N LYS A 46 -3.14 12.86 -6.09
CA LYS A 46 -3.56 14.18 -6.56
C LYS A 46 -2.40 15.20 -6.65
N HIS A 47 -1.43 15.08 -5.74
CA HIS A 47 -0.30 16.02 -5.60
C HIS A 47 1.07 15.36 -5.62
N SER A 48 1.12 14.03 -5.67
CA SER A 48 2.37 13.27 -5.68
C SER A 48 2.20 11.99 -6.47
N SER A 49 3.26 11.57 -7.12
CA SER A 49 3.41 10.27 -7.76
C SER A 49 4.79 9.73 -7.44
N GLY A 50 4.94 8.42 -7.40
CA GLY A 50 6.21 7.82 -7.06
C GLY A 50 6.16 6.31 -7.13
N ILE A 51 7.33 5.74 -6.87
CA ILE A 51 7.54 4.30 -6.79
C ILE A 51 7.97 4.01 -5.36
N VAL A 52 7.34 3.02 -4.75
CA VAL A 52 7.76 2.47 -3.46
C VAL A 52 8.22 1.04 -3.69
N GLU A 53 9.48 0.75 -3.41
CA GLU A 53 10.04 -0.59 -3.50
C GLU A 53 10.02 -1.26 -2.13
N PHE A 54 9.64 -2.53 -2.14
CA PHE A 54 9.60 -3.38 -0.96
C PHE A 54 10.48 -4.61 -1.17
N THR A 55 11.22 -4.99 -0.13
CA THR A 55 11.78 -6.34 -0.05
C THR A 55 10.66 -7.36 0.25
N PRO A 56 10.88 -8.66 -0.02
CA PRO A 56 9.90 -9.70 0.30
C PRO A 56 9.53 -9.70 1.79
N SER A 57 10.52 -9.50 2.66
CA SER A 57 10.34 -9.47 4.12
C SER A 57 9.46 -8.32 4.61
N GLU A 58 9.50 -7.16 3.93
CA GLU A 58 8.65 -6.02 4.25
C GLU A 58 7.22 -6.25 3.79
N MET A 59 7.06 -6.85 2.61
CA MET A 59 5.74 -7.20 2.09
C MET A 59 5.02 -8.22 2.99
N GLU A 60 5.73 -9.22 3.49
CA GLU A 60 5.18 -10.17 4.48
C GLU A 60 4.69 -9.48 5.74
N LYS A 61 5.46 -8.52 6.28
CA LYS A 61 5.06 -7.73 7.46
C LYS A 61 3.78 -6.93 7.19
N ILE A 62 3.67 -6.32 6.00
CA ILE A 62 2.46 -5.60 5.58
C ILE A 62 1.26 -6.56 5.52
N ILE A 63 1.42 -7.72 4.89
CA ILE A 63 0.38 -8.74 4.79
C ILE A 63 -0.07 -9.18 6.18
N LEU A 64 0.85 -9.49 7.10
CA LEU A 64 0.53 -9.90 8.46
C LEU A 64 -0.22 -8.80 9.24
N ALA A 65 0.21 -7.54 9.11
CA ALA A 65 -0.44 -6.41 9.75
C ALA A 65 -1.87 -6.16 9.20
N VAL A 66 -2.05 -6.35 7.90
CA VAL A 66 -3.33 -6.16 7.22
C VAL A 66 -4.27 -7.35 7.40
N ARG A 67 -3.76 -8.58 7.53
CA ARG A 67 -4.55 -9.82 7.60
C ARG A 67 -5.64 -9.77 8.68
N LYS A 68 -5.30 -9.27 9.87
CA LYS A 68 -6.26 -9.12 10.99
C LYS A 68 -7.33 -8.07 10.72
N LYS A 69 -7.08 -7.14 9.80
CA LYS A 69 -7.92 -5.98 9.47
C LYS A 69 -8.50 -6.06 8.06
N MET A 70 -8.35 -7.18 7.34
CA MET A 70 -8.86 -7.35 5.97
C MET A 70 -10.37 -7.10 5.87
N HIS A 71 -11.13 -7.46 6.90
CA HIS A 71 -12.57 -7.19 6.99
C HIS A 71 -12.93 -5.69 6.95
N LEU A 72 -11.98 -4.80 7.27
CA LEU A 72 -12.15 -3.35 7.19
C LEU A 72 -11.86 -2.79 5.78
N ILE A 73 -11.23 -3.58 4.91
CA ILE A 73 -10.87 -3.17 3.55
C ILE A 73 -12.05 -3.49 2.63
N LYS A 74 -12.91 -2.49 2.42
CA LYS A 74 -14.05 -2.59 1.50
C LYS A 74 -13.56 -2.84 0.07
N GLY A 75 -14.16 -3.82 -0.61
CA GLY A 75 -13.85 -4.15 -2.02
C GLY A 75 -12.71 -5.15 -2.22
N LEU A 76 -12.12 -5.68 -1.13
CA LEU A 76 -11.14 -6.76 -1.23
C LEU A 76 -11.85 -8.08 -1.53
N LYS A 77 -11.70 -8.58 -2.76
CA LYS A 77 -12.21 -9.89 -3.17
C LYS A 77 -11.11 -10.93 -2.91
N VAL A 78 -11.26 -11.72 -1.84
CA VAL A 78 -10.36 -12.85 -1.58
C VAL A 78 -10.82 -14.02 -2.44
N ILE A 79 -10.04 -14.36 -3.47
CA ILE A 79 -10.26 -15.60 -4.22
C ILE A 79 -9.67 -16.72 -3.35
N ARG A 80 -10.53 -17.61 -2.86
CA ARG A 80 -10.10 -18.84 -2.19
C ARG A 80 -9.86 -19.91 -3.26
N PRO A 81 -8.80 -20.73 -3.14
CA PRO A 81 -8.60 -21.90 -3.99
C PRO A 81 -9.71 -22.93 -3.79
#